data_AF-A0A3D9CI67-F1
#
_entry.id   AF-A0A3D9CI67-F1
#
_cell.length_a   1.000
_cell.length_b   1.000
_cell.length_c   1.000
_cell.angle_alpha   90.00
_cell.angle_beta   90.00
_cell.angle_gamma   90.00
#
_symmetry.space_group_name_H-M   'P 1'
#
loop_
_entity.id
_entity.type
_entity.pdbx_description
1 polymer ?
#
loop_
_entity_poly.entity_id
_entity_poly.type
_entity_poly.pdbx_seq_one_letter_code
_entity_poly.pdbx_strand_id
1 'polypeptide(L)'
;MKIKHLLIINIFLILIILINFVFKNDSKKYIFNRNFKESEFRVVKSYNTENKYFSAPSNLIALYKKQSNSENQFVEGKFLTLDENFTEKSTFKFQINKNFNPVILNISKNLLYTQNWKLYLNNKLISDKIKVVNAIFLNKEKILFLGEYYDGNGFNFGFFYFDLNTKTIEKLNIIRSDSLSFFPKLFLQYTGNFKKYENKIVYVNEKSSNAWVIENTEISEFATKDKTPLPTIINSDNNYYYERGKTYNTNSDFFLTEKNVCVFSNRTENKNEIVIDLYKYNGKYVNNS
;
A
#
# COMPACT_ATOMS: atom_id res chain seq x y z
N MET A 1 -54.43 -10.25 30.81
CA MET A 1 -53.97 -9.46 29.64
C MET A 1 -55.04 -9.55 28.55
N LYS A 2 -55.58 -8.44 28.04
CA LYS A 2 -56.66 -8.47 27.03
C LYS A 2 -56.11 -8.93 25.68
N ILE A 3 -56.89 -9.66 24.88
CA ILE A 3 -56.51 -10.16 23.53
C ILE A 3 -55.87 -9.06 22.66
N LYS A 4 -56.37 -7.82 22.74
CA LYS A 4 -55.82 -6.66 22.03
C LYS A 4 -54.34 -6.36 22.38
N HIS A 5 -53.92 -6.60 23.62
CA HIS A 5 -52.53 -6.39 24.04
C HIS A 5 -51.61 -7.48 23.49
N LEU A 6 -52.09 -8.72 23.41
CA LEU A 6 -51.39 -9.84 22.78
C LEU A 6 -51.18 -9.61 21.28
N LEU A 7 -52.17 -9.03 20.60
CA LEU A 7 -52.10 -8.66 19.19
C LEU A 7 -51.06 -7.57 18.92
N ILE A 8 -51.03 -6.52 19.75
CA ILE A 8 -50.05 -5.43 19.64
C ILE A 8 -48.62 -5.95 19.88
N ILE A 9 -48.42 -6.80 20.89
CA ILE A 9 -47.11 -7.40 21.19
C ILE A 9 -46.63 -8.26 20.00
N ASN A 10 -47.50 -9.08 19.43
CA ASN A 10 -47.15 -9.91 18.27
C ASN A 10 -46.83 -9.08 17.03
N ILE A 11 -47.57 -8.00 16.76
CA ILE A 11 -47.25 -7.08 15.66
C ILE A 11 -45.88 -6.43 15.87
N PHE A 12 -45.57 -5.98 17.09
CA PHE A 12 -44.27 -5.39 17.41
C PHE A 12 -43.12 -6.41 17.24
N LEU A 13 -43.33 -7.66 17.68
CA LEU A 13 -42.38 -8.75 17.51
C LEU A 13 -42.13 -9.08 16.04
N ILE A 14 -43.19 -9.15 15.23
CA ILE A 14 -43.10 -9.35 13.78
C ILE A 14 -42.35 -8.19 13.12
N LEU A 15 -42.62 -6.95 13.54
CA LEU A 15 -41.93 -5.77 13.01
C LEU A 15 -40.43 -5.77 13.37
N ILE A 16 -40.09 -6.14 14.60
CA ILE A 16 -38.68 -6.27 15.04
C ILE A 16 -37.98 -7.39 14.28
N ILE A 17 -38.66 -8.53 14.03
CA ILE A 17 -38.12 -9.62 13.22
C ILE A 17 -37.93 -9.18 11.77
N LEU A 18 -38.90 -8.48 11.18
CA LEU A 18 -38.83 -7.94 9.82
C LEU A 18 -37.71 -6.90 9.69
N ILE A 19 -37.60 -5.94 10.61
CA ILE A 19 -36.52 -4.96 10.65
C ILE A 19 -35.19 -5.71 10.80
N ASN A 20 -35.07 -6.67 11.72
CA ASN A 20 -33.84 -7.44 11.85
C ASN A 20 -33.53 -8.37 10.67
N PHE A 21 -34.51 -8.73 9.82
CA PHE A 21 -34.25 -9.52 8.60
C PHE A 21 -33.92 -8.63 7.41
N VAL A 22 -34.65 -7.52 7.24
CA VAL A 22 -34.43 -6.54 6.16
C VAL A 22 -33.12 -5.76 6.39
N PHE A 23 -32.75 -5.51 7.64
CA PHE A 23 -31.49 -4.86 8.01
C PHE A 23 -30.41 -5.83 8.51
N LYS A 24 -30.65 -7.17 8.50
CA LYS A 24 -29.58 -8.15 8.74
C LYS A 24 -28.64 -8.12 7.56
N ASN A 25 -27.55 -7.38 7.73
CA ASN A 25 -26.29 -7.58 7.05
C ASN A 25 -26.43 -7.88 5.55
N ASP A 26 -26.74 -6.84 4.78
CA ASP A 26 -25.85 -6.55 3.66
C ASP A 26 -24.47 -6.18 4.24
N SER A 27 -23.77 -7.17 4.82
CA SER A 27 -22.34 -7.18 4.65
C SER A 27 -22.19 -7.28 3.14
N LYS A 28 -22.11 -6.14 2.45
CA LYS A 28 -21.90 -6.09 1.01
C LYS A 28 -20.73 -7.01 0.76
N LYS A 29 -21.03 -8.23 0.32
CA LYS A 29 -20.04 -9.10 -0.24
C LYS A 29 -19.70 -8.34 -1.51
N TYR A 30 -18.63 -7.54 -1.45
CA TYR A 30 -18.04 -6.84 -2.58
C TYR A 30 -17.46 -7.93 -3.51
N ILE A 31 -18.36 -8.76 -4.04
CA ILE A 31 -18.12 -9.78 -5.06
C ILE A 31 -18.52 -9.07 -6.33
N PHE A 32 -17.51 -8.62 -7.05
CA PHE A 32 -17.67 -8.10 -8.39
C PHE A 32 -17.43 -9.24 -9.36
N ASN A 33 -18.22 -9.31 -10.44
CA ASN A 33 -18.08 -10.37 -11.43
C ASN A 33 -16.71 -10.27 -12.12
N ARG A 34 -15.96 -11.38 -12.08
CA ARG A 34 -14.71 -11.54 -12.81
C ARG A 34 -14.95 -12.47 -14.00
N ASN A 35 -14.31 -12.14 -15.12
CA ASN A 35 -14.19 -13.07 -16.22
C ASN A 35 -12.83 -13.74 -16.05
N PHE A 36 -12.83 -14.98 -15.59
CA PHE A 36 -11.61 -15.74 -15.40
C PHE A 36 -11.11 -16.28 -16.74
N LYS A 37 -9.79 -16.20 -16.92
CA LYS A 37 -9.07 -16.88 -17.99
C LYS A 37 -7.90 -17.61 -17.35
N GLU A 38 -7.52 -18.74 -17.91
CA GLU A 38 -6.28 -19.40 -17.54
C GLU A 38 -5.10 -18.42 -17.71
N SER A 39 -4.27 -18.36 -16.68
CA SER A 39 -3.14 -17.45 -16.62
C SER A 39 -1.98 -17.98 -17.47
N GLU A 40 -1.39 -17.10 -18.28
CA GLU A 40 -0.08 -17.36 -18.91
C GLU A 40 1.05 -17.29 -17.89
N PHE A 41 0.85 -16.60 -16.76
CA PHE A 41 1.79 -16.60 -15.64
C PHE A 41 1.77 -17.95 -14.95
N ARG A 42 2.96 -18.52 -14.77
CA ARG A 42 3.18 -19.77 -14.05
C ARG A 42 4.11 -19.51 -12.87
N VAL A 43 3.86 -20.18 -11.76
CA VAL A 43 4.82 -20.21 -10.65
C VAL A 43 5.98 -21.08 -11.09
N VAL A 44 7.10 -20.45 -11.46
CA VAL A 44 8.31 -21.17 -11.90
C VAL A 44 9.08 -21.72 -10.71
N LYS A 45 9.17 -20.95 -9.63
CA LYS A 45 9.92 -21.31 -8.42
C LYS A 45 9.40 -20.55 -7.22
N SER A 46 9.41 -21.20 -6.06
CA SER A 46 9.10 -20.58 -4.76
C SER A 46 10.38 -20.36 -3.98
N TYR A 47 10.44 -19.25 -3.22
CA TYR A 47 11.57 -18.93 -2.37
C TYR A 47 11.08 -18.74 -0.93
N ASN A 48 11.58 -19.56 0.00
CA ASN A 48 11.25 -19.37 1.41
C ASN A 48 11.99 -18.16 1.97
N THR A 49 11.24 -17.17 2.46
CA THR A 49 11.74 -15.91 3.02
C THR A 49 11.75 -15.88 4.54
N GLU A 50 11.70 -17.02 5.25
CA GLU A 50 11.72 -17.04 6.72
C GLU A 50 12.75 -16.05 7.31
N ASN A 51 12.24 -15.12 8.12
CA ASN A 51 12.97 -14.02 8.77
C ASN A 51 13.61 -12.96 7.85
N LYS A 52 13.11 -12.81 6.61
CA LYS A 52 13.58 -11.82 5.64
C LYS A 52 12.41 -10.96 5.17
N TYR A 53 12.59 -9.65 5.30
CA TYR A 53 11.71 -8.71 4.64
C TYR A 53 12.17 -8.56 3.18
N PHE A 54 11.24 -8.24 2.28
CA PHE A 54 11.56 -8.05 0.88
C PHE A 54 10.92 -6.78 0.32
N SER A 55 11.58 -6.19 -0.66
CA SER A 55 11.04 -5.12 -1.50
C SER A 55 11.31 -5.48 -2.95
N ALA A 56 10.30 -5.34 -3.80
CA ALA A 56 10.40 -5.60 -5.24
C ALA A 56 10.01 -4.33 -6.02
N PRO A 57 10.83 -3.27 -5.96
CA PRO A 57 10.48 -1.98 -6.56
C PRO A 57 10.56 -1.99 -8.10
N SER A 58 11.15 -3.03 -8.70
CA SER A 58 11.33 -3.21 -10.14
C SER A 58 11.67 -4.68 -10.46
N ASN A 59 12.48 -4.94 -11.49
CA ASN A 59 12.90 -6.27 -11.99
C ASN A 59 13.83 -7.04 -11.03
N LEU A 60 14.03 -6.52 -9.83
CA LEU A 60 14.91 -7.06 -8.80
C LEU A 60 14.12 -7.22 -7.51
N ILE A 61 14.38 -8.33 -6.82
CA ILE A 61 13.93 -8.52 -5.44
C ILE A 61 15.11 -8.17 -4.53
N ALA A 62 14.91 -7.21 -3.65
CA ALA A 62 15.79 -6.99 -2.52
C ALA A 62 15.32 -7.86 -1.36
N LEU A 63 16.11 -8.87 -0.98
CA LEU A 63 15.91 -9.60 0.26
C LEU A 63 16.84 -9.02 1.31
N TYR A 64 16.34 -8.74 2.50
CA TYR A 64 17.19 -8.24 3.57
C TYR A 64 16.85 -8.85 4.92
N LYS A 65 17.91 -9.02 5.70
CA LYS A 65 17.89 -9.51 7.06
C LYS A 65 18.50 -8.45 7.97
N LYS A 66 17.74 -8.06 8.99
CA LYS A 66 18.27 -7.24 10.06
C LYS A 66 19.17 -8.12 10.94
N GLN A 67 20.38 -7.64 11.20
CA GLN A 67 21.31 -8.26 12.12
C GLN A 67 21.75 -7.21 13.14
N SER A 68 22.02 -7.67 14.35
CA SER A 68 22.50 -6.85 15.45
C SER A 68 23.64 -7.57 16.15
N ASN A 69 24.74 -6.87 16.39
CA ASN A 69 25.74 -7.28 17.36
C ASN A 69 25.76 -6.29 18.54
N SER A 70 26.63 -6.52 19.52
CA SER A 70 26.73 -5.73 20.76
C SER A 70 26.96 -4.24 20.51
N GLU A 71 27.50 -3.83 19.35
CA GLU A 71 27.91 -2.46 19.07
C GLU A 71 27.13 -1.81 17.92
N ASN A 72 26.67 -2.59 16.94
CA ASN A 72 26.10 -2.10 15.69
C ASN A 72 24.82 -2.86 15.30
N GLN A 73 23.89 -2.14 14.67
CA GLN A 73 22.84 -2.76 13.87
C GLN A 73 23.18 -2.57 12.39
N PHE A 74 22.90 -3.60 11.59
CA PHE A 74 23.04 -3.50 10.16
C PHE A 74 21.93 -4.26 9.45
N VAL A 75 21.60 -3.77 8.27
CA VAL A 75 20.78 -4.46 7.30
C VAL A 75 21.75 -5.07 6.31
N GLU A 76 21.80 -6.39 6.30
CA GLU A 76 22.45 -7.13 5.23
C GLU A 76 21.38 -7.56 4.25
N GLY A 77 21.63 -7.36 2.97
CA GLY A 77 20.70 -7.81 1.96
C GLY A 77 21.38 -8.20 0.67
N LYS A 78 20.57 -8.77 -0.20
CA LYS A 78 20.99 -9.24 -1.50
C LYS A 78 19.94 -8.89 -2.54
N PHE A 79 20.42 -8.54 -3.72
CA PHE A 79 19.59 -8.35 -4.89
C PHE A 79 19.54 -9.64 -5.67
N LEU A 80 18.33 -10.17 -5.85
CA LEU A 80 18.05 -11.30 -6.70
C LEU A 80 17.41 -10.78 -8.00
N THR A 81 17.74 -11.41 -9.12
CA THR A 81 16.97 -11.24 -10.36
C THR A 81 15.58 -11.85 -10.23
N LEU A 82 14.62 -11.28 -10.96
CA LEU A 82 13.36 -11.94 -11.27
C LEU A 82 13.51 -12.85 -12.51
N ASP A 83 14.45 -13.80 -12.44
CA ASP A 83 14.56 -14.91 -13.40
C ASP A 83 14.14 -16.23 -12.74
N GLU A 84 14.04 -17.30 -13.52
CA GLU A 84 13.63 -18.63 -13.04
C GLU A 84 14.54 -19.17 -11.91
N ASN A 85 15.78 -18.69 -11.85
CA ASN A 85 16.76 -19.14 -10.89
C ASN A 85 16.82 -18.26 -9.63
N PHE A 86 16.21 -17.07 -9.66
CA PHE A 86 16.42 -15.99 -8.69
C PHE A 86 17.90 -15.72 -8.46
N THR A 87 18.66 -15.61 -9.57
CA THR A 87 20.12 -15.45 -9.52
C THR A 87 20.52 -14.26 -8.66
N GLU A 88 21.43 -14.49 -7.72
CA GLU A 88 21.97 -13.43 -6.88
C GLU A 88 22.89 -12.53 -7.72
N LYS A 89 22.53 -11.25 -7.85
CA LYS A 89 23.35 -10.26 -8.58
C LYS A 89 24.44 -9.65 -7.71
N SER A 90 24.12 -9.39 -6.44
CA SER A 90 25.01 -8.67 -5.53
C SER A 90 24.50 -8.72 -4.10
N THR A 91 25.43 -8.69 -3.17
CA THR A 91 25.18 -8.46 -1.75
C THR A 91 25.50 -7.02 -1.36
N PHE A 92 24.87 -6.55 -0.30
CA PHE A 92 25.13 -5.24 0.28
C PHE A 92 24.97 -5.29 1.80
N LYS A 93 25.64 -4.36 2.46
CA LYS A 93 25.55 -4.18 3.90
C LYS A 93 25.44 -2.71 4.21
N PHE A 94 24.35 -2.33 4.88
CA PHE A 94 24.15 -0.97 5.38
C PHE A 94 24.13 -1.00 6.89
N GLN A 95 25.00 -0.24 7.52
CA GLN A 95 24.87 0.04 8.94
C GLN A 95 23.61 0.86 9.16
N ILE A 96 22.84 0.54 10.19
CA ILE A 96 21.69 1.32 10.65
C ILE A 96 21.91 1.68 12.12
N ASN A 97 21.36 2.79 12.58
CA ASN A 97 21.55 3.17 13.98
C ASN A 97 20.96 2.11 14.92
N LYS A 98 21.67 1.82 16.01
CA LYS A 98 21.38 0.72 16.95
C LYS A 98 20.00 0.82 17.63
N ASN A 99 19.44 2.01 17.74
CA ASN A 99 18.16 2.25 18.39
C ASN A 99 16.99 2.35 17.39
N PHE A 100 17.26 2.09 16.11
CA PHE A 100 16.32 2.35 15.03
C PHE A 100 15.65 1.04 14.59
N ASN A 101 14.32 1.04 14.53
CA ASN A 101 13.56 -0.03 13.89
C ASN A 101 12.96 0.50 12.57
N PRO A 102 13.76 0.56 11.50
CA PRO A 102 13.32 1.18 10.27
C PRO A 102 12.36 0.31 9.48
N VAL A 103 11.38 0.94 8.83
CA VAL A 103 10.63 0.35 7.72
C VAL A 103 11.41 0.66 6.45
N ILE A 104 12.01 -0.37 5.85
CA ILE A 104 12.79 -0.17 4.63
C ILE A 104 11.84 -0.03 3.45
N LEU A 105 11.99 1.06 2.71
CA LEU A 105 11.13 1.38 1.58
C LEU A 105 11.78 0.95 0.26
N ASN A 106 13.07 1.25 0.11
CA ASN A 106 13.81 0.94 -1.10
C ASN A 106 15.28 0.67 -0.77
N ILE A 107 15.85 -0.35 -1.42
CA ILE A 107 17.27 -0.63 -1.35
C ILE A 107 17.83 -0.64 -2.77
N SER A 108 18.90 0.10 -2.99
CA SER A 108 19.73 0.08 -4.20
C SER A 108 21.21 0.13 -3.78
N LYS A 109 22.02 0.97 -4.43
CA LYS A 109 23.30 1.43 -3.85
C LYS A 109 23.11 2.31 -2.62
N ASN A 110 21.91 2.84 -2.43
CA ASN A 110 21.51 3.61 -1.25
C ASN A 110 20.38 2.90 -0.51
N LEU A 111 20.34 3.06 0.81
CA LEU A 111 19.26 2.61 1.68
C LEU A 111 18.30 3.77 1.95
N LEU A 112 17.06 3.62 1.48
CA LEU A 112 15.96 4.53 1.76
C LEU A 112 14.99 3.85 2.72
N TYR A 113 14.76 4.47 3.88
CA TYR A 113 13.92 3.89 4.92
C TYR A 113 13.18 4.97 5.70
N THR A 114 12.10 4.57 6.37
CA THR A 114 11.43 5.42 7.34
C THR A 114 11.59 4.92 8.76
N GLN A 115 11.55 5.86 9.69
CA GLN A 115 11.42 5.56 11.11
C GLN A 115 10.67 6.69 11.79
N ASN A 116 9.68 6.34 12.60
CA ASN A 116 8.75 7.31 13.19
C ASN A 116 8.23 8.26 12.11
N TRP A 117 7.92 7.69 10.94
CA TRP A 117 7.45 8.37 9.72
C TRP A 117 8.44 9.33 9.06
N LYS A 118 9.60 9.59 9.63
CA LYS A 118 10.65 10.41 9.01
C LYS A 118 11.41 9.61 7.97
N LEU A 119 11.78 10.24 6.85
CA LEU A 119 12.49 9.62 5.74
C LEU A 119 14.01 9.80 5.90
N TYR A 120 14.76 8.72 5.74
CA TYR A 120 16.22 8.70 5.83
C TYR A 120 16.84 8.09 4.58
N LEU A 121 17.92 8.71 4.13
CA LEU A 121 18.80 8.21 3.08
C LEU A 121 20.17 7.93 3.67
N ASN A 122 20.60 6.66 3.69
CA ASN A 122 21.88 6.24 4.26
C ASN A 122 22.12 6.83 5.68
N ASN A 123 21.13 6.68 6.57
CA ASN A 123 21.10 7.22 7.94
C ASN A 123 21.02 8.74 8.08
N LYS A 124 20.97 9.51 6.97
CA LYS A 124 20.77 10.96 7.02
C LYS A 124 19.29 11.28 6.87
N LEU A 125 18.77 12.08 7.81
CA LEU A 125 17.40 12.59 7.71
C LEU A 125 17.28 13.44 6.44
N ILE A 126 16.26 13.17 5.64
CA ILE A 126 16.04 13.91 4.38
C ILE A 126 15.46 15.29 4.65
N SER A 127 14.41 15.35 5.46
CA SER A 127 13.77 16.60 5.91
C SER A 127 12.95 16.33 7.17
N ASP A 128 12.88 17.33 8.04
CA ASP A 128 12.00 17.37 9.22
C ASP A 128 10.57 17.82 8.90
N LYS A 129 10.35 18.40 7.71
CA LYS A 129 9.04 18.89 7.24
C LYS A 129 8.15 17.80 6.63
N ILE A 130 8.65 16.57 6.51
CA ILE A 130 7.94 15.47 5.85
C ILE A 130 7.69 14.29 6.79
N LYS A 131 6.54 13.66 6.59
CA LYS A 131 6.22 12.32 7.08
C LYS A 131 5.85 11.44 5.90
N VAL A 132 6.33 10.21 5.86
CA VAL A 132 6.28 9.37 4.66
C VAL A 132 5.58 8.05 4.93
N VAL A 133 4.60 7.73 4.06
CA VAL A 133 3.95 6.42 4.01
C VAL A 133 4.82 5.44 3.25
N ASN A 134 5.20 5.79 2.02
CA ASN A 134 6.10 5.02 1.18
C ASN A 134 6.88 5.97 0.24
N ALA A 135 8.00 5.50 -0.31
CA ALA A 135 8.85 6.28 -1.20
C ALA A 135 9.66 5.37 -2.15
N ILE A 136 9.98 5.91 -3.32
CA ILE A 136 10.80 5.26 -4.35
C ILE A 136 11.72 6.29 -5.00
N PHE A 137 12.90 5.86 -5.46
CA PHE A 137 13.74 6.71 -6.29
C PHE A 137 13.10 6.87 -7.68
N LEU A 138 12.83 8.12 -8.07
CA LEU A 138 12.50 8.43 -9.46
C LEU A 138 13.76 8.29 -10.31
N ASN A 139 14.86 8.88 -9.86
CA ASN A 139 16.20 8.78 -10.43
C ASN A 139 17.25 9.00 -9.33
N LYS A 140 18.51 9.29 -9.67
CA LYS A 140 19.58 9.51 -8.69
C LYS A 140 19.42 10.79 -7.88
N GLU A 141 18.60 11.73 -8.34
CA GLU A 141 18.46 13.08 -7.80
C GLU A 141 17.09 13.32 -7.16
N LYS A 142 16.06 12.58 -7.56
CA LYS A 142 14.69 12.80 -7.08
C LYS A 142 14.11 11.55 -6.43
N ILE A 143 13.43 11.76 -5.30
CA ILE A 143 12.63 10.76 -4.61
C ILE A 143 11.15 11.12 -4.76
N LEU A 144 10.35 10.17 -5.22
CA LEU A 144 8.89 10.24 -5.15
C LEU A 144 8.44 9.66 -3.82
N PHE A 145 7.55 10.35 -3.13
CA PHE A 145 6.92 9.81 -1.92
C PHE A 145 5.44 10.16 -1.83
N LEU A 146 4.71 9.27 -1.16
CA LEU A 146 3.38 9.53 -0.64
C LEU A 146 3.52 9.84 0.85
N GLY A 147 2.98 10.98 1.29
CA GLY A 147 3.20 11.43 2.66
C GLY A 147 2.49 12.73 3.00
N GLU A 148 2.88 13.33 4.13
CA GLU A 148 2.46 14.66 4.58
C GLU A 148 3.67 15.61 4.53
N TYR A 149 3.47 16.81 4.00
CA TYR A 149 4.44 17.88 3.94
C TYR A 149 3.89 19.15 4.62
N TYR A 150 4.66 19.70 5.56
CA TYR A 150 4.39 20.98 6.19
C TYR A 150 5.07 22.13 5.43
N ASP A 151 4.26 23.01 4.83
CA ASP A 151 4.76 24.13 3.99
C ASP A 151 4.91 25.45 4.76
N GLY A 152 4.70 25.44 6.08
CA GLY A 152 4.70 26.63 6.93
C GLY A 152 3.29 27.14 7.25
N ASN A 153 2.33 26.93 6.35
CA ASN A 153 0.95 27.40 6.52
C ASN A 153 -0.01 26.26 6.91
N GLY A 154 0.32 25.03 6.52
CA GLY A 154 -0.47 23.86 6.87
C GLY A 154 0.18 22.55 6.46
N PHE A 155 -0.55 21.47 6.68
CA PHE A 155 -0.15 20.11 6.35
C PHE A 155 -0.85 19.67 5.08
N ASN A 156 -0.06 19.26 4.08
CA ASN A 156 -0.57 18.76 2.81
C ASN A 156 -0.23 17.29 2.71
N PHE A 157 -1.23 16.42 2.55
CA PHE A 157 -1.06 15.00 2.31
C PHE A 157 -1.28 14.67 0.84
N GLY A 158 -0.36 13.91 0.24
CA GLY A 158 -0.39 13.61 -1.19
C GLY A 158 0.94 13.08 -1.74
N PHE A 159 1.10 13.20 -3.05
CA PHE A 159 2.30 12.82 -3.78
C PHE A 159 3.22 14.01 -3.99
N PHE A 160 4.52 13.80 -3.74
CA PHE A 160 5.53 14.85 -3.80
C PHE A 160 6.83 14.33 -4.40
N TYR A 161 7.58 15.21 -5.07
CA TYR A 161 8.99 14.99 -5.32
C TYR A 161 9.84 15.70 -4.28
N PHE A 162 10.85 15.00 -3.77
CA PHE A 162 11.96 15.58 -3.03
C PHE A 162 13.21 15.58 -3.92
N ASP A 163 13.75 16.77 -4.18
CA ASP A 163 15.00 16.94 -4.90
C ASP A 163 16.20 16.84 -3.93
N LEU A 164 17.06 15.86 -4.15
CA LEU A 164 18.21 15.56 -3.30
C LEU A 164 19.31 16.62 -3.41
N ASN A 165 19.38 17.36 -4.52
CA ASN A 165 20.40 18.38 -4.77
C ASN A 165 19.97 19.71 -4.15
N THR A 166 18.78 20.20 -4.49
CA THR A 166 18.29 21.51 -4.03
C THR A 166 17.62 21.45 -2.65
N LYS A 167 17.28 20.24 -2.17
CA LYS A 167 16.50 20.02 -0.93
C LYS A 167 15.09 20.63 -0.98
N THR A 168 14.55 20.83 -2.17
CA THR A 168 13.20 21.37 -2.36
C THR A 168 12.15 20.27 -2.50
N ILE A 169 10.91 20.60 -2.14
CA ILE A 169 9.75 19.73 -2.28
C ILE A 169 8.83 20.30 -3.35
N GLU A 170 8.52 19.49 -4.35
CA GLU A 170 7.57 19.78 -5.42
C GLU A 170 6.25 19.03 -5.13
N LYS A 171 5.13 19.76 -5.13
CA LYS A 171 3.79 19.20 -4.89
C LYS A 171 3.25 18.67 -6.23
N LEU A 172 2.93 17.37 -6.31
CA LEU A 172 2.41 16.76 -7.54
C LEU A 172 0.89 16.63 -7.51
N ASN A 173 0.37 15.99 -6.48
CA ASN A 173 -1.06 15.83 -6.28
C ASN A 173 -1.37 15.88 -4.79
N ILE A 174 -2.21 16.83 -4.39
CA ILE A 174 -2.63 17.00 -3.00
C ILE A 174 -3.97 16.32 -2.81
N ILE A 175 -3.98 15.24 -2.03
CA ILE A 175 -5.18 14.49 -1.69
C ILE A 175 -5.97 15.23 -0.61
N ARG A 176 -5.26 15.87 0.33
CA ARG A 176 -5.87 16.56 1.46
C ARG A 176 -4.96 17.67 2.00
N SER A 177 -5.54 18.79 2.39
CA SER A 177 -4.85 19.87 3.10
C SER A 177 -5.61 20.20 4.38
N ASP A 178 -4.89 20.33 5.50
CA ASP A 178 -5.45 20.68 6.80
C ASP A 178 -4.51 21.63 7.55
N SER A 179 -5.05 22.40 8.51
CA SER A 179 -4.24 23.22 9.43
C SER A 179 -3.51 22.37 10.48
N LEU A 180 -3.99 21.15 10.76
CA LEU A 180 -3.42 20.21 11.72
C LEU A 180 -2.99 18.92 11.03
N SER A 181 -1.94 18.29 11.54
CA SER A 181 -1.44 17.01 11.01
C SER A 181 -2.39 15.86 11.36
N PHE A 182 -2.94 15.21 10.33
CA PHE A 182 -3.70 13.96 10.46
C PHE A 182 -2.91 12.74 9.96
N PHE A 183 -1.59 12.87 9.83
CA PHE A 183 -0.73 11.82 9.28
C PHE A 183 -0.96 10.41 9.84
N PRO A 184 -1.10 10.14 11.15
CA PRO A 184 -1.25 8.76 11.62
C PRO A 184 -2.52 8.09 11.08
N LYS A 185 -3.62 8.84 10.95
CA LYS A 185 -4.85 8.39 10.32
C LYS A 185 -4.63 8.12 8.83
N LEU A 186 -4.05 9.09 8.12
CA LEU A 186 -3.85 9.01 6.68
C LEU A 186 -2.85 7.89 6.31
N PHE A 187 -1.83 7.65 7.16
CA PHE A 187 -0.90 6.54 7.02
C PHE A 187 -1.62 5.19 6.95
N LEU A 188 -2.58 4.96 7.85
CA LEU A 188 -3.38 3.73 7.88
C LEU A 188 -4.35 3.63 6.69
N GLN A 189 -4.87 4.76 6.20
CA GLN A 189 -5.78 4.77 5.05
C GLN A 189 -5.07 4.55 3.72
N TYR A 190 -3.84 5.04 3.62
CA TYR A 190 -3.09 5.11 2.38
C TYR A 190 -1.87 4.20 2.33
N THR A 191 -1.76 3.20 3.22
CA THR A 191 -0.69 2.19 3.13
C THR A 191 -0.77 1.43 1.80
N GLY A 192 0.38 1.23 1.18
CA GLY A 192 0.54 0.68 -0.16
C GLY A 192 1.97 0.81 -0.64
N ASN A 193 2.22 0.37 -1.87
CA ASN A 193 3.58 0.27 -2.41
C ASN A 193 3.74 0.96 -3.77
N PHE A 194 4.93 1.51 -4.00
CA PHE A 194 5.37 1.96 -5.31
C PHE A 194 6.08 0.81 -6.06
N LYS A 195 5.81 0.68 -7.36
CA LYS A 195 6.64 -0.09 -8.29
C LYS A 195 6.90 0.71 -9.55
N LYS A 196 8.04 0.45 -10.18
CA LYS A 196 8.52 1.16 -11.36
C LYS A 196 8.81 0.20 -12.52
N TYR A 197 8.29 0.53 -13.69
CA TYR A 197 8.62 -0.10 -14.96
C TYR A 197 8.99 1.00 -15.96
N GLU A 198 10.26 1.00 -16.38
CA GLU A 198 10.83 2.08 -17.19
C GLU A 198 10.57 3.47 -16.59
N ASN A 199 9.84 4.35 -17.26
CA ASN A 199 9.50 5.70 -16.78
C ASN A 199 8.15 5.78 -16.07
N LYS A 200 7.41 4.67 -15.99
CA LYS A 200 6.10 4.61 -15.33
C LYS A 200 6.26 4.17 -13.88
N ILE A 201 5.70 4.95 -12.96
CA ILE A 201 5.60 4.57 -11.55
C ILE A 201 4.13 4.35 -11.22
N VAL A 202 3.83 3.27 -10.52
CA VAL A 202 2.47 2.98 -10.06
C VAL A 202 2.48 2.82 -8.55
N TYR A 203 1.49 3.42 -7.91
CA TYR A 203 1.17 3.21 -6.52
C TYR A 203 -0.14 2.43 -6.41
N VAL A 204 -0.16 1.36 -5.63
CA VAL A 204 -1.40 0.62 -5.33
C VAL A 204 -1.59 0.57 -3.82
N ASN A 205 -2.77 0.97 -3.36
CA ASN A 205 -3.16 0.90 -1.96
C ASN A 205 -3.52 -0.54 -1.57
N GLU A 206 -3.09 -1.00 -0.40
CA GLU A 206 -3.35 -2.37 0.08
C GLU A 206 -4.75 -2.56 0.67
N LYS A 207 -5.32 -1.47 1.23
CA LYS A 207 -6.55 -1.44 2.03
C LYS A 207 -7.76 -0.85 1.30
N SER A 208 -7.58 -0.32 0.09
CA SER A 208 -8.63 0.27 -0.75
C SER A 208 -8.34 0.05 -2.22
N SER A 209 -9.31 0.35 -3.08
CA SER A 209 -9.16 0.19 -4.54
C SER A 209 -8.24 1.21 -5.18
N ASN A 210 -7.88 2.28 -4.45
CA ASN A 210 -7.22 3.41 -5.07
C ASN A 210 -5.82 3.03 -5.53
N ALA A 211 -5.55 3.38 -6.78
CA ALA A 211 -4.25 3.24 -7.40
C ALA A 211 -3.96 4.48 -8.24
N TRP A 212 -2.68 4.81 -8.38
CA TRP A 212 -2.23 5.99 -9.10
C TRP A 212 -1.11 5.60 -10.05
N VAL A 213 -1.19 6.07 -11.29
CA VAL A 213 -0.11 6.01 -12.27
C VAL A 213 0.51 7.38 -12.37
N ILE A 214 1.82 7.44 -12.12
CA ILE A 214 2.64 8.64 -12.17
C ILE A 214 3.58 8.53 -13.37
N GLU A 215 3.43 9.46 -14.33
CA GLU A 215 4.30 9.63 -15.49
C GLU A 215 4.79 11.07 -15.51
N ASN A 216 6.08 11.28 -15.23
CA ASN A 216 6.66 12.62 -15.03
C ASN A 216 5.92 13.42 -13.95
N THR A 217 5.24 14.51 -14.30
CA THR A 217 4.45 15.32 -13.36
C THR A 217 2.96 14.97 -13.38
N GLU A 218 2.52 14.13 -14.31
CA GLU A 218 1.12 13.75 -14.44
C GLU A 218 0.79 12.58 -13.51
N ILE A 219 -0.33 12.71 -12.80
CA ILE A 219 -0.85 11.67 -11.92
C ILE A 219 -2.27 11.36 -12.37
N SER A 220 -2.51 10.09 -12.73
CA SER A 220 -3.83 9.58 -13.04
C SER A 220 -4.26 8.58 -11.97
N GLU A 221 -5.48 8.76 -11.45
CA GLU A 221 -6.06 7.86 -10.46
C GLU A 221 -6.97 6.83 -11.14
N PHE A 222 -6.94 5.60 -10.66
CA PHE A 222 -7.92 4.58 -11.00
C PHE A 222 -8.30 3.73 -9.80
N ALA A 223 -9.44 3.06 -9.90
CA ALA A 223 -9.91 2.12 -8.89
C ALA A 223 -9.76 0.69 -9.42
N THR A 224 -9.21 -0.20 -8.60
CA THR A 224 -9.33 -1.63 -8.83
C THR A 224 -10.81 -2.04 -8.81
N LYS A 225 -11.13 -3.13 -9.50
CA LYS A 225 -12.50 -3.60 -9.75
C LYS A 225 -13.25 -3.99 -8.48
N ASP A 226 -12.52 -4.19 -7.37
CA ASP A 226 -13.08 -4.49 -6.05
C ASP A 226 -13.89 -3.35 -5.42
N LYS A 227 -13.67 -2.11 -5.84
CA LYS A 227 -14.34 -0.89 -5.34
C LYS A 227 -14.41 -0.83 -3.81
N THR A 228 -13.43 -1.43 -3.13
CA THR A 228 -13.20 -1.31 -1.70
C THR A 228 -12.91 0.14 -1.31
N PRO A 229 -13.72 0.76 -0.43
CA PRO A 229 -13.48 2.12 0.02
C PRO A 229 -12.23 2.19 0.92
N LEU A 230 -11.75 3.42 1.18
CA LEU A 230 -10.75 3.65 2.21
C LEU A 230 -11.22 3.10 3.57
N PRO A 231 -10.31 2.52 4.37
CA PRO A 231 -10.68 1.98 5.67
C PRO A 231 -11.14 3.09 6.61
N THR A 232 -12.10 2.75 7.46
CA THR A 232 -12.53 3.67 8.53
C THR A 232 -11.56 3.58 9.70
N ILE A 233 -11.05 4.74 10.12
CA ILE A 233 -10.09 4.84 11.22
C ILE A 233 -10.77 5.53 12.40
N ILE A 234 -10.72 4.88 13.55
CA ILE A 234 -11.20 5.41 14.84
C ILE A 234 -10.02 5.90 15.67
N ASN A 235 -10.30 6.83 16.58
CA ASN A 235 -9.32 7.35 17.54
C ASN A 235 -9.79 6.97 18.96
N SER A 236 -8.92 6.32 19.73
CA SER A 236 -9.11 6.05 21.17
C SER A 236 -7.79 6.32 21.88
N ASP A 237 -7.84 7.07 22.97
CA ASP A 237 -6.67 7.36 23.84
C ASP A 237 -5.46 7.88 23.06
N ASN A 238 -5.69 8.83 22.14
CA ASN A 238 -4.68 9.42 21.25
C ASN A 238 -3.99 8.43 20.29
N ASN A 239 -4.57 7.24 20.09
CA ASN A 239 -4.10 6.24 19.15
C ASN A 239 -5.12 6.01 18.04
N TYR A 240 -4.63 5.72 16.84
CA TYR A 240 -5.46 5.47 15.67
C TYR A 240 -5.53 3.98 15.35
N TYR A 241 -6.74 3.47 15.13
CA TYR A 241 -6.99 2.06 14.89
C TYR A 241 -7.93 1.86 13.70
N TYR A 242 -7.76 0.73 13.01
CA TYR A 242 -8.75 0.26 12.05
C TYR A 242 -10.06 -0.08 12.76
N GLU A 243 -11.18 0.45 12.27
CA GLU A 243 -12.48 0.04 12.76
C GLU A 243 -12.76 -1.42 12.37
N ARG A 244 -13.13 -2.23 13.36
CA ARG A 244 -13.44 -3.65 13.16
C ARG A 244 -14.60 -3.81 12.16
N GLY A 245 -14.41 -4.66 11.15
CA GLY A 245 -15.43 -4.93 10.14
C GLY A 245 -15.59 -3.87 9.06
N LYS A 246 -14.88 -2.74 9.15
CA LYS A 246 -14.86 -1.67 8.11
C LYS A 246 -13.48 -1.45 7.49
N THR A 247 -12.65 -2.48 7.53
CA THR A 247 -11.33 -2.52 6.91
C THR A 247 -11.23 -3.82 6.12
N TYR A 248 -10.78 -3.72 4.88
CA TYR A 248 -10.66 -4.86 3.99
C TYR A 248 -9.27 -4.88 3.38
N ASN A 249 -8.63 -6.05 3.38
CA ASN A 249 -7.47 -6.28 2.54
C ASN A 249 -7.98 -6.55 1.13
N THR A 250 -7.51 -5.79 0.15
CA THR A 250 -8.05 -5.86 -1.20
C THR A 250 -6.98 -6.23 -2.22
N ASN A 251 -5.84 -5.56 -2.16
CA ASN A 251 -4.68 -5.82 -2.99
C ASN A 251 -3.56 -6.42 -2.14
N SER A 252 -3.03 -7.59 -2.50
CA SER A 252 -1.93 -8.24 -1.76
C SER A 252 -0.59 -7.63 -2.13
N ASP A 253 -0.36 -7.51 -3.44
CA ASP A 253 0.79 -6.88 -4.08
C ASP A 253 0.41 -6.68 -5.57
N PHE A 254 1.31 -6.14 -6.37
CA PHE A 254 1.12 -6.00 -7.82
C PHE A 254 2.45 -6.11 -8.57
N PHE A 255 2.43 -6.22 -9.88
CA PHE A 255 3.63 -6.08 -10.71
C PHE A 255 3.27 -5.34 -11.99
N LEU A 256 4.30 -4.86 -12.67
CA LEU A 256 4.17 -4.06 -13.88
C LEU A 256 4.73 -4.83 -15.06
N THR A 257 4.01 -4.75 -16.17
CA THR A 257 4.45 -5.22 -17.50
C THR A 257 4.43 -4.03 -18.44
N GLU A 258 5.03 -4.16 -19.62
CA GLU A 258 5.00 -3.11 -20.65
C GLU A 258 3.61 -2.51 -20.91
N LYS A 259 2.57 -3.36 -20.86
CA LYS A 259 1.20 -3.01 -21.25
C LYS A 259 0.21 -2.85 -20.09
N ASN A 260 0.49 -3.47 -18.94
CA ASN A 260 -0.49 -3.63 -17.87
C ASN A 260 0.10 -3.47 -16.47
N VAL A 261 -0.74 -2.97 -15.57
CA VAL A 261 -0.63 -3.12 -14.12
C VAL A 261 -1.35 -4.42 -13.73
N CYS A 262 -0.62 -5.36 -13.14
CA CYS A 262 -1.10 -6.68 -12.76
C CYS A 262 -1.24 -6.75 -11.24
N VAL A 263 -2.45 -6.74 -10.70
CA VAL A 263 -2.72 -6.65 -9.26
C VAL A 263 -3.13 -8.01 -8.70
N PHE A 264 -2.43 -8.50 -7.67
CA PHE A 264 -2.82 -9.70 -6.95
C PHE A 264 -3.97 -9.38 -6.01
N SER A 265 -5.09 -10.07 -6.21
CA SER A 265 -6.30 -9.88 -5.41
C SER A 265 -6.26 -10.74 -4.14
N ASN A 266 -6.47 -10.11 -2.98
CA ASN A 266 -6.67 -10.82 -1.70
C ASN A 266 -8.06 -11.49 -1.61
N ARG A 267 -8.98 -11.14 -2.51
CA ARG A 267 -10.35 -11.63 -2.52
C ARG A 267 -10.54 -12.72 -3.57
N THR A 268 -10.13 -13.93 -3.22
CA THR A 268 -10.31 -15.14 -4.04
C THR A 268 -11.40 -16.02 -3.44
N GLU A 269 -12.20 -16.67 -4.29
CA GLU A 269 -13.18 -17.67 -3.84
C GLU A 269 -12.47 -18.98 -3.47
N ASN A 270 -11.47 -19.37 -4.25
CA ASN A 270 -10.60 -20.50 -3.99
C ASN A 270 -9.30 -20.05 -3.32
N LYS A 271 -9.01 -20.59 -2.13
CA LYS A 271 -7.78 -20.29 -1.38
C LYS A 271 -6.52 -20.88 -2.01
N ASN A 272 -6.67 -21.84 -2.92
CA ASN A 272 -5.55 -22.50 -3.59
C ASN A 272 -5.18 -21.85 -4.93
N GLU A 273 -5.85 -20.75 -5.29
CA GLU A 273 -5.62 -20.04 -6.54
C GLU A 273 -5.07 -18.64 -6.29
N ILE A 274 -4.20 -18.21 -7.20
CA ILE A 274 -3.74 -16.83 -7.27
C ILE A 274 -4.56 -16.13 -8.34
N VAL A 275 -5.27 -15.06 -7.96
CA VAL A 275 -6.04 -14.24 -8.90
C VAL A 275 -5.28 -12.95 -9.19
N ILE A 276 -5.07 -12.68 -10.48
CA ILE A 276 -4.41 -11.47 -10.96
C ILE A 276 -5.43 -10.67 -11.77
N ASP A 277 -5.75 -9.46 -11.30
CA ASP A 277 -6.56 -8.51 -12.03
C ASP A 277 -5.66 -7.62 -12.91
N LEU A 278 -5.98 -7.51 -14.19
CA LEU A 278 -5.18 -6.77 -15.17
C LEU A 278 -5.83 -5.40 -15.48
N TYR A 279 -5.01 -4.35 -15.43
CA TYR A 279 -5.42 -2.99 -15.76
C TYR A 279 -4.46 -2.39 -16.78
N LYS A 280 -4.96 -1.61 -17.72
CA LYS A 280 -4.11 -0.71 -18.51
C LYS A 280 -3.61 0.43 -17.63
N TYR A 281 -2.54 1.09 -18.04
CA TYR A 281 -1.99 2.25 -17.31
C TYR A 281 -2.95 3.45 -17.22
N ASN A 282 -3.98 3.51 -18.07
CA ASN A 282 -5.07 4.48 -17.92
C ASN A 282 -6.19 4.01 -16.96
N GLY A 283 -5.95 2.95 -16.19
CA GLY A 283 -6.90 2.43 -15.20
C GLY A 283 -8.00 1.52 -15.74
N LYS A 284 -8.12 1.34 -17.07
CA LYS A 284 -9.15 0.48 -17.64
C LYS A 284 -8.87 -0.99 -17.33
N TYR A 285 -9.84 -1.65 -16.70
CA TYR A 285 -9.79 -3.10 -16.47
C TYR A 285 -9.77 -3.85 -17.80
N VAL A 286 -8.86 -4.81 -17.92
CA VAL A 286 -8.72 -5.64 -19.11
C VAL A 286 -9.70 -6.79 -19.04
N ASN A 287 -10.92 -6.56 -19.55
CA ASN A 287 -11.84 -7.63 -19.90
C ASN A 287 -11.47 -8.11 -21.31
N ASN A 288 -10.56 -9.08 -21.44
CA ASN A 288 -10.33 -9.64 -22.78
C ASN A 288 -11.59 -10.40 -23.23
N SER A 289 -12.04 -10.09 -24.44
CA SER A 289 -13.02 -10.87 -25.22
C SER A 289 -12.44 -12.22 -25.60
#